data_AF-A0A4R2BR38-F1
#
_entry.id   AF-A0A4R2BR38-F1
#
_cell.length_a   1.000
_cell.length_b   1.000
_cell.length_c   1.000
_cell.angle_alpha   90.00
_cell.angle_beta   90.00
_cell.angle_gamma   90.00
#
_symmetry.space_group_name_H-M   'P 1'
#
loop_
_entity.id
_entity.type
_entity.pdbx_description
1 polymer ?
#
loop_
_entity_poly.entity_id
_entity_poly.type
_entity_poly.pdbx_seq_one_letter_code
_entity_poly.pdbx_strand_id
1 'polypeptide(L)'
;MTTELPVPGPHNAITDVPGVLVGQIERTDTPYLTGTTVVHVPAGAVAGVDVRGGAPGTRETDLLDPVNSNPGVNAIVLTGGSAFGLDAVAGTMSWLEDRGQGVRVGPGDNDVVPIVPAAVIFDLGRGGAFRARPDRGWALAAIEAASKDPVAQGNYGAGAGARVGGLKGGVGSASVRLPDGTTVGALVIVNAVGSAVDSQGRLYAERYGLPGEFPALRTPVEPPPAPPGSAPGMNTVIAVVATDAPLDKAAVKRMAMVAHDGLARAIDPVHTLLDGDTIFALSTGNPPPKPRPAPDQPSAEQAPAGEAPAGEALAGEAPASEAASASAATAPAGEAPAGEALAGRAPVSAEAAWTSAATAPAGPSAPAAAAATSVPEVPAVPAVPAALRVTDPGALLLLEGVFAAGASTLARAVGHAVLAAESVETPEGRLPSYRDAYPSAFSND
;
A
#
# COMPACT_ATOMS: atom_id res chain seq x y z
N MET A 1 -24.64 -5.02 -19.37
CA MET A 1 -23.21 -4.65 -19.37
C MET A 1 -22.94 -3.96 -20.69
N THR A 2 -22.47 -2.72 -20.67
CA THR A 2 -22.03 -1.98 -21.86
C THR A 2 -20.83 -2.70 -22.48
N THR A 3 -20.77 -2.73 -23.81
CA THR A 3 -19.79 -3.51 -24.59
C THR A 3 -18.47 -2.77 -24.83
N GLU A 4 -18.20 -1.70 -24.08
CA GLU A 4 -16.94 -0.98 -24.19
C GLU A 4 -15.86 -1.73 -23.43
N LEU A 5 -14.75 -2.01 -24.12
CA LEU A 5 -13.58 -2.63 -23.52
C LEU A 5 -12.94 -1.66 -22.53
N PRO A 6 -12.41 -2.14 -21.39
CA PRO A 6 -11.65 -1.29 -20.47
C PRO A 6 -10.47 -0.62 -21.18
N VAL A 7 -10.30 0.68 -20.96
CA VAL A 7 -9.22 1.49 -21.53
C VAL A 7 -8.31 2.04 -20.43
N PRO A 8 -7.02 2.29 -20.69
CA PRO A 8 -6.17 3.04 -19.78
C PRO A 8 -6.72 4.44 -19.49
N GLY A 9 -6.31 5.03 -18.37
CA GLY A 9 -6.41 6.47 -18.16
C GLY A 9 -5.40 7.26 -19.03
N PRO A 10 -5.51 8.60 -19.06
CA PRO A 10 -4.68 9.46 -19.92
C PRO A 10 -3.17 9.27 -19.84
N HIS A 11 -2.64 8.84 -18.70
CA HIS A 11 -1.20 8.59 -18.48
C HIS A 11 -0.87 7.11 -18.29
N ASN A 12 -1.89 6.24 -18.28
CA ASN A 12 -1.78 4.85 -17.85
C ASN A 12 -1.00 4.72 -16.52
N ALA A 13 -1.35 5.54 -15.53
CA ALA A 13 -0.61 5.66 -14.29
C ALA A 13 -1.53 5.94 -13.09
N ILE A 14 -1.04 5.75 -11.87
CA ILE A 14 -1.83 5.99 -10.64
C ILE A 14 -2.31 7.44 -10.50
N THR A 15 -1.62 8.41 -11.12
CA THR A 15 -2.00 9.83 -11.19
C THR A 15 -3.23 10.09 -12.07
N ASP A 16 -3.71 9.09 -12.84
CA ASP A 16 -5.02 9.17 -13.50
C ASP A 16 -6.19 9.14 -12.50
N VAL A 17 -5.98 8.66 -11.26
CA VAL A 17 -6.98 8.70 -10.19
C VAL A 17 -7.03 10.12 -9.60
N PRO A 18 -8.16 10.84 -9.71
CA PRO A 18 -8.29 12.22 -9.22
C PRO A 18 -7.86 12.38 -7.76
N GLY A 19 -6.95 13.34 -7.53
CA GLY A 19 -6.43 13.68 -6.21
C GLY A 19 -5.18 12.90 -5.77
N VAL A 20 -4.71 11.93 -6.56
CA VAL A 20 -3.42 11.25 -6.33
C VAL A 20 -2.29 12.01 -7.02
N LEU A 21 -1.25 12.33 -6.25
CA LEU A 21 0.01 12.88 -6.73
C LEU A 21 1.15 11.89 -6.47
N VAL A 22 2.16 11.87 -7.33
CA VAL A 22 3.37 11.05 -7.16
C VAL A 22 4.59 11.95 -7.28
N GLY A 23 5.54 11.78 -6.35
CA GLY A 23 6.85 12.41 -6.41
C GLY A 23 7.95 11.41 -6.08
N GLN A 24 9.10 11.58 -6.70
CA GLN A 24 10.19 10.60 -6.72
C GLN A 24 11.53 11.32 -6.54
N ILE A 25 12.46 10.67 -5.85
CA ILE A 25 13.88 11.01 -5.92
C ILE A 25 14.74 9.76 -5.81
N GLU A 26 15.75 9.68 -6.66
CA GLU A 26 16.69 8.58 -6.75
C GLU A 26 18.14 9.07 -6.83
N ARG A 27 19.07 8.16 -6.52
CA ARG A 27 20.43 8.23 -7.04
C ARG A 27 20.85 6.87 -7.56
N THR A 28 21.44 6.89 -8.75
CA THR A 28 22.00 5.73 -9.46
C THR A 28 23.52 5.84 -9.61
N ASP A 29 24.13 6.89 -9.06
CA ASP A 29 25.57 7.14 -9.08
C ASP A 29 26.28 6.59 -7.83
N THR A 30 27.40 5.90 -8.03
CA THR A 30 28.22 5.33 -6.94
C THR A 30 28.52 6.37 -5.85
N PRO A 31 28.22 6.10 -4.56
CA PRO A 31 27.93 4.79 -3.97
C PRO A 31 26.43 4.41 -3.87
N TYR A 32 25.52 5.17 -4.48
CA TYR A 32 24.08 5.01 -4.37
C TYR A 32 23.47 4.24 -5.54
N LEU A 33 22.48 3.40 -5.24
CA LEU A 33 21.56 2.82 -6.21
C LEU A 33 20.24 2.54 -5.48
N THR A 34 19.53 3.61 -5.15
CA THR A 34 18.39 3.63 -4.21
C THR A 34 17.55 4.90 -4.38
N GLY A 35 16.39 4.96 -3.73
CA GLY A 35 15.57 6.16 -3.69
C GLY A 35 14.26 6.03 -2.93
N THR A 36 13.42 7.05 -3.06
CA THR A 36 12.13 7.18 -2.38
C THR A 36 11.05 7.62 -3.36
N THR A 37 9.87 7.05 -3.25
CA THR A 37 8.65 7.43 -3.96
C THR A 37 7.57 7.79 -2.94
N VAL A 38 6.97 8.96 -3.05
CA VAL A 38 5.85 9.40 -2.21
C VAL A 38 4.60 9.47 -3.06
N VAL A 39 3.54 8.79 -2.61
CA VAL A 39 2.18 8.95 -3.16
C VAL A 39 1.44 9.88 -2.22
N HIS A 40 1.21 11.13 -2.64
CA HIS A 40 0.58 12.17 -1.83
C HIS A 40 -0.89 12.38 -2.23
N VAL A 41 -1.77 12.51 -1.25
CA VAL A 41 -3.21 12.77 -1.42
C VAL A 41 -3.60 14.04 -0.65
N PRO A 42 -3.58 15.24 -1.26
CA PRO A 42 -3.78 16.51 -0.55
C PRO A 42 -5.15 16.69 0.12
N ALA A 43 -6.17 15.98 -0.35
CA ALA A 43 -7.51 15.94 0.27
C ALA A 43 -7.62 14.90 1.40
N GLY A 44 -6.57 14.10 1.61
CA GLY A 44 -6.63 12.82 2.29
C GLY A 44 -7.30 11.73 1.43
N ALA A 45 -7.07 10.46 1.78
CA ALA A 45 -7.78 9.32 1.20
C ALA A 45 -8.14 8.30 2.29
N VAL A 46 -9.27 7.60 2.14
CA VAL A 46 -9.54 6.42 2.97
C VAL A 46 -8.53 5.33 2.56
N ALA A 47 -7.86 4.73 3.53
CA ALA A 47 -6.75 3.83 3.28
C ALA A 47 -6.90 2.49 4.02
N GLY A 48 -6.27 1.48 3.43
CA GLY A 48 -6.11 0.13 3.98
C GLY A 48 -4.79 -0.46 3.53
N VAL A 49 -4.36 -1.55 4.17
CA VAL A 49 -3.13 -2.26 3.81
C VAL A 49 -3.33 -3.76 3.95
N ASP A 50 -2.66 -4.52 3.10
CA ASP A 50 -2.43 -5.95 3.27
C ASP A 50 -0.93 -6.24 3.15
N VAL A 51 -0.36 -6.79 4.23
CA VAL A 51 1.05 -7.20 4.32
C VAL A 51 1.06 -8.73 4.26
N ARG A 52 1.72 -9.29 3.24
CA ARG A 52 1.63 -10.73 2.93
C ARG A 52 2.98 -11.45 2.84
N GLY A 53 4.07 -10.73 2.58
CA GLY A 53 5.40 -11.30 2.64
C GLY A 53 5.84 -11.63 4.07
N GLY A 54 6.73 -12.61 4.23
CA GLY A 54 7.20 -13.08 5.55
C GLY A 54 8.27 -12.21 6.23
N ALA A 55 8.87 -11.25 5.52
CA ALA A 55 9.90 -10.34 6.05
C ALA A 55 9.58 -8.84 5.78
N PRO A 56 8.43 -8.31 6.23
CA PRO A 56 8.02 -6.94 5.95
C PRO A 56 8.84 -5.91 6.74
N GLY A 57 9.16 -4.79 6.10
CA GLY A 57 9.62 -3.57 6.76
C GLY A 57 8.61 -2.46 6.55
N THR A 58 7.80 -2.16 7.57
CA THR A 58 6.65 -1.25 7.46
C THR A 58 6.59 -0.24 8.61
N ARG A 59 5.77 0.80 8.43
CA ARG A 59 5.41 1.79 9.46
C ARG A 59 3.93 2.12 9.38
N GLU A 60 3.31 2.30 10.54
CA GLU A 60 1.92 2.79 10.72
C GLU A 60 0.83 1.91 10.07
N THR A 61 1.11 0.63 9.84
CA THR A 61 0.18 -0.32 9.21
C THR A 61 -1.04 -0.63 10.08
N ASP A 62 -0.87 -0.79 11.39
CA ASP A 62 -1.93 -1.12 12.34
C ASP A 62 -3.04 -0.07 12.36
N LEU A 63 -2.68 1.21 12.22
CA LEU A 63 -3.61 2.34 12.21
C LEU A 63 -4.59 2.29 11.02
N LEU A 64 -4.22 1.59 9.95
CA LEU A 64 -5.05 1.38 8.76
C LEU A 64 -6.09 0.27 8.94
N ASP A 65 -6.09 -0.46 10.05
CA ASP A 65 -7.14 -1.46 10.29
C ASP A 65 -8.54 -0.78 10.37
N PRO A 66 -9.57 -1.37 9.75
CA PRO A 66 -10.94 -0.85 9.79
C PRO A 66 -11.50 -0.58 11.20
N VAL A 67 -11.02 -1.27 12.24
CA VAL A 67 -11.50 -1.01 13.62
C VAL A 67 -10.89 0.24 14.27
N ASN A 68 -9.78 0.74 13.73
CA ASN A 68 -9.04 1.86 14.31
C ASN A 68 -9.58 3.22 13.84
N SER A 69 -9.48 4.22 14.72
CA SER A 69 -10.14 5.53 14.59
C SER A 69 -9.61 6.43 13.47
N ASN A 70 -8.52 6.06 12.81
CA ASN A 70 -7.93 6.87 11.75
C ASN A 70 -8.92 7.11 10.58
N PRO A 71 -9.22 8.38 10.24
CA PRO A 71 -10.14 8.70 9.15
C PRO A 71 -9.52 8.51 7.76
N GLY A 72 -8.19 8.53 7.60
CA GLY A 72 -7.51 8.35 6.31
C GLY A 72 -6.00 8.61 6.35
N VAL A 73 -5.36 8.73 5.19
CA VAL A 73 -3.91 9.04 5.08
C VAL A 73 -3.67 10.33 4.31
N ASN A 74 -2.54 10.98 4.54
CA ASN A 74 -2.08 12.16 3.81
C ASN A 74 -1.07 11.80 2.70
N ALA A 75 -0.28 10.77 2.92
CA ALA A 75 0.65 10.21 1.93
C ALA A 75 0.98 8.75 2.26
N ILE A 76 1.53 8.03 1.27
CA ILE A 76 2.22 6.74 1.45
C ILE A 76 3.68 6.91 1.01
N VAL A 77 4.62 6.41 1.81
CA VAL A 77 6.06 6.42 1.47
C VAL A 77 6.52 5.01 1.09
N LEU A 78 7.01 4.86 -0.13
CA LEU A 78 7.68 3.66 -0.62
C LEU A 78 9.18 3.99 -0.76
N THR A 79 10.08 3.18 -0.20
CA THR A 79 11.51 3.56 -0.17
C THR A 79 12.47 2.38 -0.22
N GLY A 80 13.65 2.60 -0.77
CA GLY A 80 14.82 1.75 -0.56
C GLY A 80 15.40 1.91 0.86
N GLY A 81 16.53 1.26 1.12
CA GLY A 81 17.26 1.30 2.38
C GLY A 81 16.92 0.19 3.38
N SER A 82 16.06 -0.78 3.03
CA SER A 82 15.47 -1.74 3.98
C SER A 82 14.84 -1.01 5.18
N ALA A 83 14.75 -1.63 6.36
CA ALA A 83 14.16 -1.04 7.57
C ALA A 83 14.76 0.33 7.95
N PHE A 84 16.01 0.61 7.58
CA PHE A 84 16.63 1.93 7.78
C PHE A 84 16.01 3.03 6.91
N GLY A 85 15.45 2.68 5.75
CA GLY A 85 14.74 3.62 4.88
C GLY A 85 13.50 4.22 5.54
N LEU A 86 12.95 3.60 6.59
CA LEU A 86 11.85 4.16 7.37
C LEU A 86 12.22 5.48 8.06
N ASP A 87 13.50 5.78 8.25
CA ASP A 87 14.01 7.10 8.69
C ASP A 87 13.54 8.24 7.73
N ALA A 88 13.30 7.91 6.46
CA ALA A 88 12.87 8.89 5.45
C ALA A 88 11.47 9.44 5.74
N VAL A 89 10.57 8.67 6.36
CA VAL A 89 9.15 9.06 6.58
C VAL A 89 9.00 10.36 7.38
N ALA A 90 9.96 10.66 8.26
CA ALA A 90 10.00 11.92 9.00
C ALA A 90 10.12 13.18 8.12
N GLY A 91 10.54 13.05 6.85
CA GLY A 91 10.60 14.15 5.89
C GLY A 91 9.22 14.52 5.38
N THR A 92 8.48 13.51 4.93
CA THR A 92 7.08 13.63 4.52
C THR A 92 6.19 14.12 5.66
N MET A 93 6.38 13.61 6.89
CA MET A 93 5.60 14.07 8.05
C MET A 93 5.81 15.56 8.31
N SER A 94 7.05 16.05 8.43
CA SER A 94 7.27 17.48 8.70
C SER A 94 6.77 18.40 7.57
N TRP A 95 6.92 17.99 6.31
CA TRP A 95 6.38 18.77 5.19
C TRP A 95 4.86 18.93 5.25
N LEU A 96 4.15 17.89 5.72
CA LEU A 96 2.70 17.88 5.90
C LEU A 96 2.29 18.68 7.16
N GLU A 97 3.03 18.54 8.26
CA GLU A 97 2.87 19.30 9.52
C GLU A 97 2.97 20.81 9.27
N ASP A 98 4.00 21.26 8.56
CA ASP A 98 4.21 22.66 8.15
C ASP A 98 3.02 23.26 7.36
N ARG A 99 2.18 22.39 6.77
CA ARG A 99 1.03 22.72 5.92
C ARG A 99 -0.32 22.41 6.56
N GLY A 100 -0.35 22.08 7.86
CA GLY A 100 -1.58 21.73 8.58
C GLY A 100 -2.27 20.47 8.05
N GLN A 101 -1.54 19.57 7.38
CA GLN A 101 -2.08 18.36 6.78
C GLN A 101 -1.94 17.14 7.69
N GLY A 102 -2.98 16.85 8.46
CA GLY A 102 -3.03 15.66 9.31
C GLY A 102 -4.32 15.57 10.12
N VAL A 103 -4.37 14.59 11.03
CA VAL A 103 -5.43 14.52 12.05
C VAL A 103 -5.22 15.64 13.05
N ARG A 104 -6.19 16.55 13.18
CA ARG A 104 -6.12 17.69 14.10
C ARG A 104 -6.16 17.22 15.55
N VAL A 105 -5.17 17.64 16.35
CA VAL A 105 -4.99 17.26 17.76
C VAL A 105 -4.95 18.44 18.72
N GLY A 106 -4.94 19.68 18.22
CA GLY A 106 -4.93 20.89 19.05
C GLY A 106 -5.60 22.12 18.40
N PRO A 107 -5.59 23.27 19.09
CA PRO A 107 -6.24 24.50 18.65
C PRO A 107 -5.45 25.31 17.60
N GLY A 108 -4.13 25.17 17.49
CA GLY A 108 -3.31 25.87 16.50
C GLY A 108 -3.55 25.41 15.06
N ASP A 109 -3.11 26.21 14.08
CA ASP A 109 -3.34 25.90 12.66
C ASP A 109 -2.61 24.62 12.21
N ASN A 110 -1.39 24.42 12.69
CA ASN A 110 -0.55 23.26 12.42
C ASN A 110 -0.56 22.21 13.55
N ASP A 111 -1.52 22.26 14.48
CA ASP A 111 -1.67 21.26 15.55
C ASP A 111 -2.28 19.96 14.99
N VAL A 112 -1.51 19.26 14.16
CA VAL A 112 -1.92 18.08 13.40
C VAL A 112 -0.92 16.94 13.55
N VAL A 113 -1.39 15.71 13.43
CA VAL A 113 -0.56 14.51 13.27
C VAL A 113 -0.75 13.99 11.84
N PRO A 114 0.23 14.20 10.95
CA PRO A 114 0.19 13.65 9.59
C PRO A 114 0.21 12.12 9.63
N ILE A 115 -0.67 11.48 8.88
CA ILE A 115 -0.73 10.01 8.79
C ILE A 115 -0.01 9.58 7.51
N VAL A 116 1.12 8.91 7.69
CA VAL A 116 2.09 8.57 6.63
C VAL A 116 2.60 7.12 6.80
N PRO A 117 1.77 6.13 6.42
CA PRO A 117 2.21 4.74 6.33
C PRO A 117 3.34 4.56 5.32
N ALA A 118 4.19 3.57 5.58
CA ALA A 118 5.32 3.29 4.71
C ALA A 118 5.64 1.80 4.62
N ALA A 119 6.28 1.43 3.52
CA ALA A 119 6.90 0.12 3.35
C ALA A 119 8.22 0.26 2.58
N VAL A 120 9.13 -0.70 2.76
CA VAL A 120 10.50 -0.63 2.24
C VAL A 120 10.89 -1.81 1.37
N ILE A 121 11.79 -1.57 0.42
CA ILE A 121 12.52 -2.62 -0.27
C ILE A 121 13.93 -2.77 0.29
N PHE A 122 14.49 -3.98 0.23
CA PHE A 122 15.92 -4.19 0.44
C PHE A 122 16.70 -3.94 -0.86
N ASP A 123 17.57 -2.93 -0.84
CA ASP A 123 18.50 -2.57 -1.92
C ASP A 123 19.91 -2.18 -1.42
N LEU A 124 20.21 -2.46 -0.15
CA LEU A 124 21.46 -2.05 0.52
C LEU A 124 22.71 -2.55 -0.23
N GLY A 125 23.68 -1.66 -0.40
CA GLY A 125 24.99 -1.98 -0.97
C GLY A 125 25.06 -2.01 -2.50
N ARG A 126 23.92 -2.07 -3.21
CA ARG A 126 23.87 -2.25 -4.68
C ARG A 126 24.60 -1.17 -5.48
N GLY A 127 24.72 0.05 -4.94
CA GLY A 127 25.46 1.15 -5.57
C GLY A 127 26.95 1.26 -5.20
N GLY A 128 27.45 0.48 -4.24
CA GLY A 128 28.85 0.58 -3.77
C GLY A 128 29.03 0.66 -2.26
N ALA A 129 28.09 1.23 -1.50
CA ALA A 129 28.20 1.30 -0.05
C ALA A 129 26.93 0.84 0.67
N PHE A 130 27.08 -0.06 1.65
CA PHE A 130 25.99 -0.59 2.46
C PHE A 130 25.21 0.51 3.25
N ARG A 131 25.82 1.67 3.48
CA ARG A 131 25.21 2.81 4.19
C ARG A 131 24.66 3.90 3.25
N ALA A 132 24.78 3.75 1.94
CA ALA A 132 24.18 4.65 0.95
C ALA A 132 22.68 4.30 0.82
N ARG A 133 21.85 4.98 1.62
CA ARG A 133 20.41 4.70 1.79
C ARG A 133 19.62 6.00 1.90
N PRO A 134 18.31 6.01 1.63
CA PRO A 134 17.47 7.19 1.81
C PRO A 134 17.40 7.62 3.28
N ASP A 135 17.18 8.92 3.49
CA ASP A 135 16.99 9.56 4.80
C ASP A 135 15.85 10.59 4.74
N ARG A 136 15.63 11.33 5.84
CA ARG A 136 14.60 12.37 5.96
C ARG A 136 14.56 13.34 4.78
N GLY A 137 15.72 13.74 4.24
CA GLY A 137 15.82 14.68 3.12
C GLY A 137 15.28 14.11 1.81
N TRP A 138 15.33 12.79 1.63
CA TRP A 138 14.85 12.13 0.41
C TRP A 138 13.33 12.15 0.31
N ALA A 139 12.61 11.75 1.37
CA ALA A 139 11.14 11.80 1.33
C ALA A 139 10.60 13.24 1.35
N LEU A 140 11.34 14.18 1.93
CA LEU A 140 11.05 15.62 1.82
C LEU A 140 11.13 16.09 0.36
N ALA A 141 12.25 15.84 -0.32
CA ALA A 141 12.41 16.19 -1.74
C ALA A 141 11.39 15.48 -2.63
N ALA A 142 11.08 14.21 -2.35
CA ALA A 142 10.07 13.45 -3.07
C ALA A 142 8.65 14.05 -2.91
N ILE A 143 8.21 14.45 -1.70
CA ILE A 143 6.89 15.09 -1.57
C ILE A 143 6.85 16.51 -2.14
N GLU A 144 7.97 17.25 -2.10
CA GLU A 144 8.09 18.55 -2.78
C GLU A 144 7.98 18.43 -4.30
N ALA A 145 8.46 17.33 -4.88
CA ALA A 145 8.34 17.01 -6.29
C ALA A 145 6.99 16.37 -6.68
N ALA A 146 6.07 16.13 -5.73
CA ALA A 146 4.85 15.36 -6.00
C ALA A 146 3.87 16.12 -6.92
N SER A 147 3.59 15.54 -8.08
CA SER A 147 2.69 16.12 -9.09
C SER A 147 1.68 15.10 -9.64
N LYS A 148 0.79 15.58 -10.51
CA LYS A 148 -0.21 14.78 -11.22
C LYS A 148 0.26 14.31 -12.60
N ASP A 149 1.51 14.58 -12.95
CA ASP A 149 2.06 14.33 -14.28
C ASP A 149 2.26 12.80 -14.49
N PRO A 150 2.65 12.34 -15.70
CA PRO A 150 3.00 10.94 -15.91
C PRO A 150 4.09 10.47 -14.93
N VAL A 151 3.85 9.35 -14.25
CA VAL A 151 4.79 8.75 -13.31
C VAL A 151 6.05 8.27 -14.04
N ALA A 152 7.23 8.56 -13.50
CA ALA A 152 8.49 8.05 -14.05
C ALA A 152 8.68 6.57 -13.68
N GLN A 153 8.95 5.74 -14.69
CA GLN A 153 8.97 4.27 -14.58
C GLN A 153 10.35 3.70 -14.90
N GLY A 154 10.66 2.51 -14.38
CA GLY A 154 11.99 1.92 -14.41
C GLY A 154 12.82 2.35 -13.21
N ASN A 155 13.99 2.94 -13.44
CA ASN A 155 15.03 3.16 -12.41
C ASN A 155 14.85 4.43 -11.55
N TYR A 156 13.62 4.89 -11.35
CA TYR A 156 13.28 6.11 -10.60
C TYR A 156 12.86 5.82 -9.16
N GLY A 157 12.87 6.83 -8.28
CA GLY A 157 12.45 6.75 -6.88
C GLY A 157 12.93 5.48 -6.16
N ALA A 158 12.02 4.82 -5.45
CA ALA A 158 12.31 3.55 -4.79
C ALA A 158 12.61 2.37 -5.74
N GLY A 159 12.33 2.51 -7.04
CA GLY A 159 12.67 1.52 -8.07
C GLY A 159 14.12 1.57 -8.57
N ALA A 160 14.87 2.63 -8.26
CA ALA A 160 16.27 2.77 -8.66
C ALA A 160 17.12 1.56 -8.26
N GLY A 161 17.00 1.14 -7.01
CA GLY A 161 17.69 -0.04 -6.48
C GLY A 161 17.13 -1.39 -6.94
N ALA A 162 15.88 -1.46 -7.38
CA ALA A 162 15.07 -2.68 -7.43
C ALA A 162 15.55 -3.76 -8.43
N ARG A 163 15.40 -5.05 -8.08
CA ARG A 163 15.73 -6.24 -8.90
C ARG A 163 14.63 -7.31 -8.84
N VAL A 164 14.46 -8.12 -9.87
CA VAL A 164 13.43 -9.17 -9.92
C VAL A 164 13.92 -10.39 -10.70
N GLY A 165 13.96 -11.57 -10.07
CA GLY A 165 14.36 -12.82 -10.73
C GLY A 165 15.74 -12.83 -11.41
N GLY A 166 16.68 -11.98 -10.96
CA GLY A 166 17.99 -11.80 -11.60
C GLY A 166 18.03 -10.70 -12.69
N LEU A 167 16.89 -10.10 -13.03
CA LEU A 167 16.79 -8.90 -13.86
C LEU A 167 16.76 -7.63 -13.00
N LYS A 168 17.00 -6.48 -13.64
CA LYS A 168 16.65 -5.18 -13.09
C LYS A 168 15.12 -5.07 -12.99
N GLY A 169 14.64 -4.71 -11.81
CA GLY A 169 13.25 -4.32 -11.56
C GLY A 169 13.11 -2.80 -11.55
N GLY A 170 12.00 -2.27 -11.07
CA GLY A 170 11.81 -0.81 -11.07
C GLY A 170 10.48 -0.34 -10.51
N VAL A 171 10.19 0.94 -10.74
CA VAL A 171 8.85 1.50 -10.61
C VAL A 171 8.05 1.14 -11.84
N GLY A 172 6.82 0.68 -11.65
CA GLY A 172 5.84 0.62 -12.73
C GLY A 172 4.52 1.19 -12.26
N SER A 173 3.72 1.66 -13.22
CA SER A 173 2.39 2.19 -12.98
C SER A 173 1.46 1.76 -14.11
N ALA A 174 0.18 1.65 -13.81
CA ALA A 174 -0.88 1.35 -14.77
C ALA A 174 -2.18 1.99 -14.28
N SER A 175 -3.15 2.19 -15.17
CA SER A 175 -4.51 2.57 -14.79
C SER A 175 -5.56 1.96 -15.70
N VAL A 176 -6.82 1.96 -15.27
CA VAL A 176 -7.98 1.58 -16.08
C VAL A 176 -9.17 2.47 -15.73
N ARG A 177 -9.91 2.88 -16.75
CA ARG A 177 -11.25 3.48 -16.60
C ARG A 177 -12.30 2.40 -16.81
N LEU A 178 -13.17 2.24 -15.82
CA LEU A 178 -14.30 1.31 -15.83
C LEU A 178 -15.50 1.91 -16.57
N PRO A 179 -16.47 1.08 -17.03
CA PRO A 179 -17.60 1.55 -17.83
C PRO A 179 -18.58 2.48 -17.10
N ASP A 180 -18.53 2.56 -15.77
CA ASP A 180 -19.28 3.51 -14.94
C ASP A 180 -18.56 4.87 -14.77
N GLY A 181 -17.33 4.99 -15.29
CA GLY A 181 -16.48 6.16 -15.16
C GLY A 181 -15.53 6.14 -13.96
N THR A 182 -15.56 5.10 -13.11
CA THR A 182 -14.58 4.90 -12.04
C THR A 182 -13.19 4.66 -12.61
N THR A 183 -12.18 5.25 -11.99
CA THR A 183 -10.77 5.03 -12.31
C THR A 183 -10.14 4.14 -11.25
N VAL A 184 -9.33 3.17 -11.67
CA VAL A 184 -8.45 2.40 -10.80
C VAL A 184 -7.02 2.53 -11.30
N GLY A 185 -6.09 2.89 -10.43
CA GLY A 185 -4.67 3.06 -10.73
C GLY A 185 -3.79 2.23 -9.81
N ALA A 186 -2.60 1.85 -10.27
CA ALA A 186 -1.61 1.16 -9.45
C ALA A 186 -0.21 1.75 -9.67
N LEU A 187 0.60 1.75 -8.61
CA LEU A 187 2.04 2.02 -8.64
C LEU A 187 2.74 0.95 -7.83
N VAL A 188 3.82 0.37 -8.36
CA VAL A 188 4.54 -0.75 -7.74
C VAL A 188 6.04 -0.57 -7.86
N ILE A 189 6.76 -0.99 -6.81
CA ILE A 189 8.22 -1.10 -6.77
C ILE A 189 8.56 -2.59 -6.81
N VAL A 190 9.00 -3.08 -7.97
CA VAL A 190 9.20 -4.51 -8.23
C VAL A 190 10.61 -4.93 -7.82
N ASN A 191 10.77 -5.34 -6.55
CA ASN A 191 12.03 -5.85 -6.02
C ASN A 191 11.88 -7.30 -5.48
N ALA A 192 11.38 -8.28 -6.25
CA ALA A 192 11.03 -9.62 -5.71
C ALA A 192 12.18 -10.64 -5.67
N VAL A 193 12.08 -11.68 -4.81
CA VAL A 193 12.84 -12.94 -4.99
C VAL A 193 12.49 -13.56 -6.35
N GLY A 194 11.18 -13.70 -6.60
CA GLY A 194 10.65 -14.43 -7.74
C GLY A 194 10.90 -13.77 -9.10
N SER A 195 10.59 -14.52 -10.14
CA SER A 195 10.73 -14.11 -11.53
C SER A 195 9.46 -13.44 -12.05
N ALA A 196 9.60 -12.32 -12.75
CA ALA A 196 8.50 -11.74 -13.53
C ALA A 196 8.31 -12.42 -14.90
N VAL A 197 9.16 -13.40 -15.23
CA VAL A 197 9.17 -14.12 -16.51
C VAL A 197 9.12 -15.63 -16.30
N ASP A 198 8.52 -16.34 -17.25
CA ASP A 198 8.50 -17.81 -17.24
C ASP A 198 9.85 -18.43 -17.63
N SER A 199 9.92 -19.77 -17.65
CA SER A 199 11.13 -20.52 -18.03
C SER A 199 11.57 -20.35 -19.49
N GLN A 200 10.76 -19.70 -20.33
CA GLN A 200 11.09 -19.31 -21.70
C GLN A 200 11.41 -17.80 -21.80
N GLY A 201 11.44 -17.08 -20.69
CA GLY A 201 11.66 -15.63 -20.64
C GLY A 201 10.43 -14.79 -21.00
N ARG A 202 9.23 -15.37 -21.12
CA ARG A 202 8.02 -14.57 -21.42
C ARG A 202 7.52 -13.86 -20.17
N LEU A 203 7.20 -12.58 -20.30
CA LEU A 203 6.69 -11.73 -19.21
C LEU A 203 5.30 -12.21 -18.74
N TYR A 204 5.17 -12.62 -17.48
CA TYR A 204 3.89 -13.11 -16.95
C TYR A 204 2.75 -12.06 -17.03
N ALA A 205 3.11 -10.78 -16.88
CA ALA A 205 2.19 -9.66 -16.93
C ALA A 205 1.56 -9.42 -18.32
N GLU A 206 2.18 -9.89 -19.41
CA GLU A 206 1.78 -9.61 -20.79
C GLU A 206 0.29 -9.93 -21.04
N ARG A 207 -0.17 -11.10 -20.56
CA ARG A 207 -1.55 -11.59 -20.72
C ARG A 207 -2.62 -10.74 -20.01
N TYR A 208 -2.22 -9.74 -19.23
CA TYR A 208 -3.12 -8.79 -18.56
C TYR A 208 -3.11 -7.39 -19.18
N GLY A 209 -2.23 -7.14 -20.17
CA GLY A 209 -2.20 -5.87 -20.89
C GLY A 209 -3.53 -5.58 -21.59
N LEU A 210 -3.95 -4.33 -21.55
CA LEU A 210 -5.03 -3.82 -22.38
C LEU A 210 -4.58 -3.75 -23.86
N PRO A 211 -5.50 -3.71 -24.84
CA PRO A 211 -5.13 -3.73 -26.25
C PRO A 211 -4.13 -2.61 -26.62
N GLY A 212 -2.95 -3.00 -27.09
CA GLY A 212 -1.86 -2.08 -27.49
C GLY A 212 -1.06 -1.45 -26.34
N GLU A 213 -1.30 -1.87 -25.08
CA GLU A 213 -0.59 -1.33 -23.91
C GLU A 213 0.87 -1.80 -23.82
N PHE A 214 1.12 -3.07 -24.12
CA PHE A 214 2.46 -3.63 -24.21
C PHE A 214 2.86 -3.78 -25.68
N PRO A 215 4.17 -3.70 -26.02
CA PRO A 215 4.63 -4.13 -27.32
C PRO A 215 4.25 -5.60 -27.57
N ALA A 216 4.08 -5.99 -28.84
CA ALA A 216 3.83 -7.38 -29.19
C ALA A 216 5.10 -8.22 -28.95
N LEU A 217 5.24 -8.75 -27.73
CA LEU A 217 6.42 -9.52 -27.35
C LEU A 217 6.40 -10.88 -28.03
N ARG A 218 7.57 -11.30 -28.50
CA ARG A 218 7.81 -12.65 -28.99
C ARG A 218 8.37 -13.49 -27.84
N THR A 219 8.20 -14.82 -27.93
CA THR A 219 8.91 -15.72 -27.02
C THR A 219 10.42 -15.58 -27.24
N PRO A 220 11.21 -15.24 -26.22
CA PRO A 220 12.66 -15.11 -26.35
C PRO A 220 13.34 -16.39 -26.83
N VAL A 221 14.52 -16.23 -27.43
CA VAL A 221 15.45 -17.34 -27.76
C VAL A 221 16.68 -17.37 -26.85
N GLU A 222 16.93 -16.29 -26.12
CA GLU A 222 17.98 -16.22 -25.11
C GLU A 222 17.60 -17.09 -23.90
N PRO A 223 18.57 -17.79 -23.27
CA PRO A 223 18.31 -18.51 -22.03
C PRO A 223 17.92 -17.52 -20.92
N PRO A 224 17.08 -17.91 -19.95
CA PRO A 224 16.79 -17.06 -18.81
C PRO A 224 18.09 -16.72 -18.04
N PRO A 225 18.19 -15.51 -17.47
CA PRO A 225 19.36 -15.12 -16.70
C PRO A 225 19.58 -16.10 -15.56
N ALA A 226 20.83 -16.34 -15.21
CA ALA A 226 21.13 -17.10 -14.00
C ALA A 226 20.48 -16.38 -12.80
N PRO A 227 19.79 -17.10 -11.89
CA PRO A 227 19.33 -16.48 -10.65
C PRO A 227 20.53 -15.88 -9.92
N PRO A 228 20.36 -14.76 -9.20
CA PRO A 228 21.46 -14.13 -8.49
C PRO A 228 22.11 -15.14 -7.54
N GLY A 229 23.44 -15.05 -7.40
CA GLY A 229 24.23 -16.00 -6.62
C GLY A 229 23.69 -16.18 -5.20
N SER A 230 23.99 -17.33 -4.59
CA SER A 230 23.33 -17.92 -3.41
C SER A 230 23.40 -17.15 -2.08
N ALA A 231 23.63 -15.84 -2.09
CA ALA A 231 23.44 -14.97 -0.94
C ALA A 231 21.93 -14.87 -0.62
N PRO A 232 21.48 -15.20 0.60
CA PRO A 232 20.09 -15.01 1.01
C PRO A 232 19.77 -13.51 1.10
N GLY A 233 19.30 -12.95 -0.02
CA GLY A 233 18.78 -11.59 -0.06
C GLY A 233 17.35 -11.55 0.47
N MET A 234 17.09 -10.64 1.40
CA MET A 234 15.73 -10.12 1.55
C MET A 234 15.37 -9.39 0.25
N ASN A 235 14.14 -9.54 -0.19
CA ASN A 235 13.56 -8.85 -1.33
C ASN A 235 12.15 -8.39 -0.89
N THR A 236 11.44 -7.59 -1.69
CA THR A 236 10.09 -7.07 -1.38
C THR A 236 9.44 -6.49 -2.63
N VAL A 237 8.16 -6.75 -2.88
CA VAL A 237 7.32 -5.90 -3.74
C VAL A 237 6.40 -5.02 -2.91
N ILE A 238 6.59 -3.70 -2.99
CA ILE A 238 5.73 -2.71 -2.33
C ILE A 238 4.89 -1.95 -3.36
N ALA A 239 3.59 -1.75 -3.09
CA ALA A 239 2.68 -1.11 -4.04
C ALA A 239 1.62 -0.22 -3.38
N VAL A 240 1.04 0.66 -4.19
CA VAL A 240 -0.21 1.39 -3.90
C VAL A 240 -1.21 1.12 -5.02
N VAL A 241 -2.45 0.77 -4.68
CA VAL A 241 -3.60 0.73 -5.59
C VAL A 241 -4.58 1.82 -5.17
N ALA A 242 -5.01 2.68 -6.09
CA ALA A 242 -5.90 3.80 -5.80
C ALA A 242 -7.17 3.75 -6.66
N THR A 243 -8.27 4.30 -6.16
CA THR A 243 -9.50 4.51 -6.92
C THR A 243 -10.26 5.77 -6.50
N ASP A 244 -11.07 6.31 -7.41
CA ASP A 244 -12.05 7.37 -7.14
C ASP A 244 -13.45 6.82 -6.77
N ALA A 245 -13.64 5.50 -6.73
CA ALA A 245 -14.82 4.91 -6.11
C ALA A 245 -14.84 5.21 -4.60
N PRO A 246 -15.97 5.60 -3.99
CA PRO A 246 -16.02 6.01 -2.58
C PRO A 246 -16.06 4.78 -1.65
N LEU A 247 -14.92 4.14 -1.38
CA LEU A 247 -14.83 2.91 -0.58
C LEU A 247 -14.70 3.17 0.93
N ASP A 248 -15.34 2.37 1.78
CA ASP A 248 -15.08 2.37 3.24
C ASP A 248 -13.76 1.64 3.61
N LYS A 249 -13.29 1.77 4.86
CA LYS A 249 -12.02 1.14 5.29
C LYS A 249 -11.98 -0.38 5.05
N ALA A 250 -13.11 -1.07 5.21
CA ALA A 250 -13.18 -2.52 5.00
C ALA A 250 -13.10 -2.87 3.50
N ALA A 251 -13.75 -2.11 2.63
CA ALA A 251 -13.65 -2.24 1.19
C ALA A 251 -12.25 -1.88 0.66
N VAL A 252 -11.61 -0.82 1.18
CA VAL A 252 -10.23 -0.48 0.83
C VAL A 252 -9.24 -1.56 1.28
N LYS A 253 -9.35 -2.08 2.53
CA LYS A 253 -8.55 -3.22 2.98
C LYS A 253 -8.78 -4.46 2.09
N ARG A 254 -10.03 -4.73 1.69
CA ARG A 254 -10.36 -5.82 0.76
C ARG A 254 -9.73 -5.62 -0.62
N MET A 255 -9.68 -4.38 -1.13
CA MET A 255 -8.99 -4.07 -2.39
C MET A 255 -7.49 -4.37 -2.29
N ALA A 256 -6.81 -4.02 -1.19
CA ALA A 256 -5.41 -4.39 -0.96
C ALA A 256 -5.22 -5.93 -0.93
N MET A 257 -6.10 -6.65 -0.25
CA MET A 257 -6.05 -8.12 -0.18
C MET A 257 -6.19 -8.78 -1.55
N VAL A 258 -7.07 -8.28 -2.42
CA VAL A 258 -7.32 -8.83 -3.77
C VAL A 258 -6.25 -8.38 -4.76
N ALA A 259 -5.66 -7.19 -4.58
CA ALA A 259 -4.56 -6.71 -5.42
C ALA A 259 -3.34 -7.65 -5.41
N HIS A 260 -3.07 -8.34 -4.28
CA HIS A 260 -2.02 -9.38 -4.20
C HIS A 260 -2.22 -10.54 -5.19
N ASP A 261 -3.45 -10.81 -5.65
CA ASP A 261 -3.67 -11.77 -6.74
C ASP A 261 -3.06 -11.26 -8.07
N GLY A 262 -3.04 -9.94 -8.26
CA GLY A 262 -2.35 -9.28 -9.37
C GLY A 262 -0.84 -9.49 -9.32
N LEU A 263 -0.26 -9.40 -8.13
CA LEU A 263 1.15 -9.67 -7.88
C LEU A 263 1.49 -11.14 -8.19
N ALA A 264 0.74 -12.10 -7.64
CA ALA A 264 0.90 -13.54 -7.89
C ALA A 264 0.65 -13.97 -9.34
N ARG A 265 -0.04 -13.13 -10.14
CA ARG A 265 -0.26 -13.37 -11.58
C ARG A 265 0.92 -12.91 -12.44
N ALA A 266 1.73 -11.98 -11.94
CA ALA A 266 2.82 -11.31 -12.67
C ALA A 266 4.23 -11.69 -12.20
N ILE A 267 4.36 -12.33 -11.03
CA ILE A 267 5.64 -12.79 -10.46
C ILE A 267 5.44 -14.20 -9.85
N ASP A 268 6.42 -15.08 -10.02
CA ASP A 268 6.44 -16.43 -9.44
C ASP A 268 7.85 -16.80 -8.90
N PRO A 269 8.00 -17.24 -7.63
CA PRO A 269 7.02 -17.16 -6.54
C PRO A 269 6.89 -15.74 -5.96
N VAL A 270 5.87 -15.54 -5.14
CA VAL A 270 5.64 -14.32 -4.32
C VAL A 270 5.39 -14.71 -2.88
N HIS A 271 5.32 -13.73 -1.97
CA HIS A 271 4.98 -13.93 -0.55
C HIS A 271 5.91 -14.90 0.20
N THR A 272 7.17 -15.02 -0.23
CA THR A 272 8.12 -15.93 0.44
C THR A 272 8.50 -15.42 1.83
N LEU A 273 9.14 -16.27 2.63
CA LEU A 273 9.71 -15.86 3.93
C LEU A 273 10.85 -14.82 3.82
N LEU A 274 11.34 -14.55 2.60
CA LEU A 274 12.36 -13.54 2.30
C LEU A 274 11.78 -12.29 1.65
N ASP A 275 10.49 -12.30 1.28
CA ASP A 275 9.80 -11.16 0.69
C ASP A 275 9.07 -10.33 1.76
N GLY A 276 9.10 -9.00 1.64
CA GLY A 276 8.34 -8.09 2.52
C GLY A 276 6.97 -7.63 1.97
N ASP A 277 6.41 -8.36 1.00
CA ASP A 277 5.36 -7.89 0.09
C ASP A 277 4.20 -7.18 0.80
N THR A 278 3.97 -5.93 0.40
CA THR A 278 3.03 -5.01 1.06
C THR A 278 2.27 -4.18 0.03
N ILE A 279 0.93 -4.21 0.06
CA ILE A 279 0.08 -3.39 -0.79
C ILE A 279 -0.76 -2.46 0.08
N PHE A 280 -0.61 -1.16 -0.15
CA PHE A 280 -1.55 -0.15 0.33
C PHE A 280 -2.66 0.04 -0.70
N ALA A 281 -3.86 0.32 -0.21
CA ALA A 281 -5.00 0.69 -1.03
C ALA A 281 -5.54 2.06 -0.59
N LEU A 282 -5.97 2.88 -1.55
CA LEU A 282 -6.46 4.25 -1.37
C LEU A 282 -7.81 4.46 -2.07
N SER A 283 -8.69 5.23 -1.45
CA SER A 283 -9.96 5.70 -2.00
C SER A 283 -10.05 7.23 -1.89
N THR A 284 -10.14 7.91 -3.03
CA THR A 284 -10.27 9.38 -3.11
C THR A 284 -11.70 9.86 -3.35
N GLY A 285 -12.66 8.96 -3.61
CA GLY A 285 -14.07 9.30 -3.86
C GLY A 285 -14.85 9.79 -2.64
N ASN A 286 -14.35 9.50 -1.45
CA ASN A 286 -14.92 9.86 -0.15
C ASN A 286 -13.79 10.33 0.80
N PRO A 287 -13.09 11.43 0.46
CA PRO A 287 -11.94 11.86 1.23
C PRO A 287 -12.36 12.16 2.68
N PRO A 288 -11.46 11.95 3.66
CA PRO A 288 -11.72 12.28 5.06
C PRO A 288 -12.27 13.71 5.21
N PRO A 289 -13.28 13.95 6.07
CA PRO A 289 -13.75 15.30 6.32
C PRO A 289 -12.57 16.18 6.77
N LYS A 290 -12.32 17.28 6.05
CA LYS A 290 -11.32 18.26 6.47
C LYS A 290 -11.63 18.69 7.91
N PRO A 291 -10.62 18.81 8.80
CA PRO A 291 -10.85 19.31 10.15
C PRO A 291 -11.61 20.62 10.10
N ARG A 292 -12.71 20.73 10.85
CA ARG A 292 -13.35 22.04 11.04
C ARG A 292 -12.37 22.98 11.75
N PRO A 293 -12.36 24.28 11.42
CA PRO A 293 -11.77 25.27 12.30
C PRO A 293 -12.29 25.08 13.72
N ALA A 294 -11.48 25.38 14.73
CA ALA A 294 -12.01 25.48 16.08
C ALA A 294 -13.17 26.49 16.05
N PRO A 295 -14.31 26.21 16.72
CA PRO A 295 -15.32 27.25 16.90
C PRO A 295 -14.65 28.42 17.62
N ASP A 296 -14.90 29.65 17.15
CA ASP A 296 -14.43 30.86 17.82
C ASP A 296 -14.81 30.76 19.30
N GLN A 297 -13.81 30.68 20.17
CA GLN A 297 -14.03 30.75 21.61
C GLN A 297 -14.71 32.09 21.86
N PRO A 298 -15.92 32.14 22.46
CA PRO A 298 -16.54 33.42 22.78
C PRO A 298 -15.57 34.17 23.68
N SER A 299 -15.08 35.30 23.19
CA SER A 299 -14.06 36.11 23.85
C SER A 299 -14.49 36.36 25.28
N ALA A 300 -13.69 35.89 26.25
CA ALA A 300 -14.09 35.77 27.64
C ALA A 300 -14.63 37.10 28.19
N GLU A 301 -15.95 37.21 28.26
CA GLU A 301 -16.63 38.34 28.88
C GLU A 301 -16.29 38.31 30.38
N GLN A 302 -15.88 39.46 30.90
CA GLN A 302 -15.18 39.55 32.19
C GLN A 302 -16.11 39.12 33.33
N ALA A 303 -15.93 37.90 33.83
CA ALA A 303 -16.56 37.47 35.07
C ALA A 303 -16.06 38.36 36.23
N PRO A 304 -16.95 38.96 37.04
CA PRO A 304 -16.54 39.82 38.14
C PRO A 304 -15.84 39.01 39.23
N ALA A 305 -14.81 39.60 39.85
CA ALA A 305 -14.03 38.96 40.90
C ALA A 305 -14.91 38.64 42.13
N GLY A 306 -15.12 37.34 42.39
CA GLY A 306 -15.71 36.82 43.63
C GLY A 306 -14.63 36.29 44.57
N GLU A 307 -14.82 36.48 45.87
CA GLU A 307 -13.86 36.13 46.92
C GLU A 307 -13.61 34.61 47.02
N ALA A 308 -12.36 34.24 47.32
CA ALA A 308 -11.97 32.85 47.57
C ALA A 308 -12.17 32.46 49.06
N PRO A 309 -12.84 31.34 49.37
CA PRO A 309 -12.78 30.72 50.69
C PRO A 309 -11.50 29.87 50.85
N ALA A 310 -11.06 29.70 52.10
CA ALA A 310 -9.87 28.94 52.46
C ALA A 310 -10.18 27.56 53.08
N GLY A 311 -9.23 26.63 52.99
CA GLY A 311 -9.30 25.27 53.54
C GLY A 311 -9.83 24.23 52.52
N GLU A 312 -9.36 22.98 52.49
CA GLU A 312 -8.43 22.26 53.37
C GLU A 312 -7.40 21.46 52.55
N ALA A 313 -6.24 21.16 53.16
CA ALA A 313 -5.23 20.29 52.57
C ALA A 313 -5.43 18.84 53.05
N LEU A 314 -5.55 17.89 52.12
CA LEU A 314 -5.43 16.46 52.38
C LEU A 314 -4.31 15.88 51.50
N ALA A 315 -3.32 15.29 52.16
CA ALA A 315 -2.20 14.63 51.51
C ALA A 315 -2.63 13.27 50.93
N GLY A 316 -2.14 12.95 49.74
CA GLY A 316 -2.25 11.64 49.10
C GLY A 316 -0.94 11.32 48.41
N GLU A 317 -0.37 10.16 48.73
CA GLU A 317 1.01 9.79 48.37
C GLU A 317 1.15 9.42 46.89
N ALA A 318 2.31 9.73 46.31
CA ALA A 318 2.68 9.30 44.96
C ALA A 318 3.62 8.10 45.02
N PRO A 319 3.37 6.99 44.28
CA PRO A 319 4.35 5.95 44.09
C PRO A 319 5.39 6.37 43.04
N ALA A 320 6.68 6.21 43.37
CA ALA A 320 7.78 6.48 42.46
C ALA A 320 7.88 5.36 41.39
N SER A 321 8.18 5.75 40.15
CA SER A 321 8.54 4.84 39.08
C SER A 321 10.07 4.67 39.00
N GLU A 322 10.60 3.55 39.44
CA GLU A 322 11.99 3.18 39.16
C GLU A 322 12.16 2.71 37.71
N ALA A 323 13.17 3.24 37.03
CA ALA A 323 13.57 2.80 35.71
C ALA A 323 14.48 1.56 35.82
N ALA A 324 14.07 0.44 35.22
CA ALA A 324 14.89 -0.76 35.10
C ALA A 324 15.43 -0.91 33.67
N SER A 325 16.71 -0.62 33.49
CA SER A 325 17.46 -0.96 32.28
C SER A 325 17.74 -2.47 32.24
N ALA A 326 17.56 -3.09 31.07
CA ALA A 326 17.94 -4.48 30.84
C ALA A 326 18.89 -4.58 29.63
N SER A 327 20.13 -4.97 29.92
CA SER A 327 21.19 -5.21 28.93
C SER A 327 20.92 -6.48 28.12
N ALA A 328 21.40 -6.51 26.88
CA ALA A 328 21.52 -7.74 26.12
C ALA A 328 22.51 -8.73 26.78
N ALA A 329 22.24 -10.03 26.65
CA ALA A 329 23.20 -11.11 26.86
C ALA A 329 22.84 -12.32 25.99
N THR A 330 23.81 -12.81 25.22
CA THR A 330 23.68 -13.94 24.29
C THR A 330 24.13 -15.25 24.96
N ALA A 331 23.42 -16.36 24.74
CA ALA A 331 23.88 -17.71 25.07
C ALA A 331 23.30 -18.76 24.08
N PRO A 332 23.93 -19.94 23.89
CA PRO A 332 23.99 -20.55 22.56
C PRO A 332 23.05 -21.76 22.32
N ALA A 333 23.03 -22.19 21.07
CA ALA A 333 22.31 -23.38 20.59
C ALA A 333 22.85 -24.70 21.16
N GLY A 334 21.95 -25.67 21.33
CA GLY A 334 22.25 -27.08 21.59
C GLY A 334 21.61 -27.96 20.51
N GLU A 335 22.29 -29.04 20.15
CA GLU A 335 22.02 -29.87 18.96
C GLU A 335 21.47 -31.27 19.32
N ALA A 336 20.99 -31.99 18.29
CA ALA A 336 20.69 -33.44 18.21
C ALA A 336 19.23 -33.90 18.48
N PRO A 337 18.79 -35.04 17.89
CA PRO A 337 19.15 -35.63 16.59
C PRO A 337 17.90 -36.04 15.75
N ALA A 338 18.13 -36.65 14.57
CA ALA A 338 17.09 -37.10 13.63
C ALA A 338 16.83 -38.63 13.66
N GLY A 339 15.64 -39.04 13.17
CA GLY A 339 15.16 -40.42 13.00
C GLY A 339 13.71 -40.56 13.54
N GLU A 340 12.77 -41.28 12.92
CA GLU A 340 12.73 -42.09 11.70
C GLU A 340 11.34 -41.97 11.02
N ALA A 341 11.21 -42.45 9.77
CA ALA A 341 9.96 -42.42 9.02
C ALA A 341 9.01 -43.58 9.37
N LEU A 342 7.69 -43.33 9.33
CA LEU A 342 6.66 -44.38 9.23
C LEU A 342 5.57 -43.96 8.24
N ALA A 343 5.22 -44.88 7.34
CA ALA A 343 4.39 -44.60 6.18
C ALA A 343 2.92 -45.02 6.36
N GLY A 344 2.04 -44.31 5.65
CA GLY A 344 0.87 -44.92 5.02
C GLY A 344 -0.47 -44.85 5.77
N ARG A 345 -1.38 -44.01 5.26
CA ARG A 345 -2.66 -44.47 4.71
C ARG A 345 -3.34 -43.37 3.88
N ALA A 346 -3.89 -43.77 2.74
CA ALA A 346 -4.70 -42.93 1.86
C ALA A 346 -6.21 -43.20 2.13
N PRO A 347 -7.17 -42.58 1.40
CA PRO A 347 -8.13 -41.66 2.01
C PRO A 347 -9.54 -42.26 2.14
N VAL A 348 -10.44 -41.51 2.81
CA VAL A 348 -11.88 -41.81 2.81
C VAL A 348 -12.65 -40.60 2.29
N SER A 349 -13.31 -40.79 1.16
CA SER A 349 -14.26 -39.85 0.55
C SER A 349 -15.66 -40.05 1.11
N ALA A 350 -16.41 -38.97 1.33
CA ALA A 350 -17.86 -39.02 1.48
C ALA A 350 -18.51 -37.70 1.02
N GLU A 351 -19.03 -37.68 -0.21
CA GLU A 351 -20.11 -36.77 -0.58
C GLU A 351 -21.42 -37.26 0.04
N ALA A 352 -22.31 -36.36 0.47
CA ALA A 352 -23.76 -36.54 0.34
C ALA A 352 -24.57 -35.26 0.68
N ALA A 353 -25.37 -34.83 -0.29
CA ALA A 353 -26.72 -34.26 -0.16
C ALA A 353 -27.00 -33.15 0.88
N TRP A 354 -27.17 -31.93 0.37
CA TRP A 354 -28.14 -30.97 0.91
C TRP A 354 -29.45 -31.11 0.13
N THR A 355 -30.57 -31.30 0.84
CA THR A 355 -31.93 -31.25 0.26
C THR A 355 -32.81 -30.31 1.08
N SER A 356 -33.58 -29.47 0.39
CA SER A 356 -34.43 -28.44 1.00
C SER A 356 -35.76 -28.98 1.53
N ALA A 357 -36.32 -28.28 2.51
CA ALA A 357 -37.76 -28.05 2.61
C ALA A 357 -38.05 -26.83 3.49
N ALA A 358 -38.95 -25.95 3.04
CA ALA A 358 -39.60 -24.95 3.89
C ALA A 358 -40.99 -25.47 4.33
N THR A 359 -41.58 -24.88 5.37
CA THR A 359 -42.96 -24.33 5.45
C THR A 359 -43.34 -24.04 6.92
N ALA A 360 -44.06 -22.93 7.17
CA ALA A 360 -44.55 -22.52 8.50
C ALA A 360 -45.97 -23.09 8.82
N PRO A 361 -46.52 -22.87 10.03
CA PRO A 361 -47.56 -21.82 10.16
C PRO A 361 -47.53 -21.06 11.51
N ALA A 362 -48.59 -20.31 11.86
CA ALA A 362 -48.51 -19.05 12.61
C ALA A 362 -49.29 -18.93 13.96
N GLY A 363 -48.82 -17.99 14.80
CA GLY A 363 -49.61 -17.15 15.74
C GLY A 363 -49.85 -17.66 17.17
N PRO A 364 -50.34 -16.81 18.12
CA PRO A 364 -50.62 -15.36 18.01
C PRO A 364 -50.24 -14.44 19.23
N SER A 365 -50.42 -13.12 19.04
CA SER A 365 -50.77 -12.05 20.01
C SER A 365 -49.73 -11.39 20.95
N ALA A 366 -49.90 -10.06 21.13
CA ALA A 366 -49.12 -9.12 21.97
C ALA A 366 -50.01 -8.46 23.06
N PRO A 367 -49.46 -7.68 24.01
CA PRO A 367 -49.36 -6.20 23.86
C PRO A 367 -47.99 -5.67 24.40
N ALA A 368 -47.68 -4.38 24.64
CA ALA A 368 -48.42 -3.09 24.63
C ALA A 368 -47.49 -1.93 24.14
N ALA A 369 -47.87 -0.65 24.35
CA ALA A 369 -47.08 0.53 23.93
C ALA A 369 -46.68 1.48 25.09
N ALA A 370 -45.60 2.25 24.91
CA ALA A 370 -45.19 3.38 25.74
C ALA A 370 -44.60 4.51 24.87
N ALA A 371 -44.77 5.77 25.29
CA ALA A 371 -44.50 6.96 24.47
C ALA A 371 -43.02 7.43 24.51
N ALA A 372 -42.57 8.08 23.43
CA ALA A 372 -41.29 8.77 23.36
C ALA A 372 -41.47 10.21 22.88
N THR A 373 -40.79 11.15 23.53
CA THR A 373 -40.81 12.59 23.24
C THR A 373 -39.91 12.96 22.06
N SER A 374 -40.38 13.82 21.15
CA SER A 374 -39.63 14.29 19.99
C SER A 374 -38.51 15.27 20.37
N VAL A 375 -37.27 14.94 20.00
CA VAL A 375 -36.11 15.85 20.02
C VAL A 375 -36.15 16.74 18.77
N PRO A 376 -35.79 18.04 18.83
CA PRO A 376 -35.74 18.90 17.64
C PRO A 376 -34.69 18.40 16.64
N GLU A 377 -35.07 18.41 15.36
CA GLU A 377 -34.26 17.90 14.25
C GLU A 377 -33.10 18.85 13.92
N VAL A 378 -31.87 18.35 14.02
CA VAL A 378 -30.66 19.06 13.60
C VAL A 378 -30.61 19.09 12.07
N PRO A 379 -30.39 20.25 11.41
CA PRO A 379 -30.40 20.33 9.96
C PRO A 379 -29.36 19.38 9.35
N ALA A 380 -29.78 18.61 8.35
CA ALA A 380 -28.96 17.60 7.71
C ALA A 380 -27.70 18.25 7.09
N VAL A 381 -26.53 17.84 7.59
CA VAL A 381 -25.23 18.08 6.93
C VAL A 381 -25.34 17.50 5.50
N PRO A 382 -24.91 18.23 4.45
CA PRO A 382 -25.01 17.74 3.08
C PRO A 382 -24.36 16.35 2.97
N ALA A 383 -25.14 15.39 2.47
CA ALA A 383 -24.75 14.00 2.46
C ALA A 383 -23.50 13.79 1.61
N VAL A 384 -22.38 13.48 2.26
CA VAL A 384 -21.24 12.82 1.62
C VAL A 384 -21.81 11.58 0.91
N PRO A 385 -21.46 11.30 -0.36
CA PRO A 385 -21.94 10.09 -1.04
C PRO A 385 -21.66 8.87 -0.17
N ALA A 386 -22.69 8.03 0.02
CA ALA A 386 -22.60 6.91 0.94
C ALA A 386 -21.48 5.97 0.51
N ALA A 387 -20.47 5.80 1.38
CA ALA A 387 -19.32 4.97 1.08
C ALA A 387 -19.75 3.51 0.83
N LEU A 388 -19.26 2.92 -0.26
CA LEU A 388 -19.48 1.53 -0.62
C LEU A 388 -18.86 0.61 0.44
N ARG A 389 -19.66 -0.35 0.90
CA ARG A 389 -19.30 -1.26 2.01
C ARG A 389 -19.37 -2.70 1.53
N VAL A 390 -18.44 -3.54 1.98
CA VAL A 390 -18.44 -4.98 1.67
C VAL A 390 -19.67 -5.74 2.20
N THR A 391 -20.46 -5.12 3.08
CA THR A 391 -21.72 -5.66 3.63
C THR A 391 -22.98 -5.16 2.92
N ASP A 392 -22.87 -4.25 1.94
CA ASP A 392 -24.01 -3.75 1.17
C ASP A 392 -24.25 -4.63 -0.08
N PRO A 393 -25.39 -5.36 -0.16
CA PRO A 393 -25.72 -6.17 -1.34
C PRO A 393 -25.88 -5.35 -2.62
N GLY A 394 -26.24 -4.06 -2.52
CA GLY A 394 -26.34 -3.16 -3.67
C GLY A 394 -24.99 -2.74 -4.24
N ALA A 395 -23.94 -2.74 -3.42
CA ALA A 395 -22.58 -2.37 -3.83
C ALA A 395 -21.80 -3.52 -4.49
N LEU A 396 -22.26 -4.77 -4.35
CA LEU A 396 -21.47 -5.98 -4.67
C LEU A 396 -20.85 -5.96 -6.07
N LEU A 397 -21.61 -5.65 -7.13
CA LEU A 397 -21.09 -5.67 -8.50
C LEU A 397 -20.06 -4.56 -8.77
N LEU A 398 -20.20 -3.40 -8.13
CA LEU A 398 -19.23 -2.30 -8.23
C LEU A 398 -17.95 -2.66 -7.48
N LEU A 399 -18.07 -3.23 -6.27
CA LEU A 399 -16.94 -3.67 -5.46
C LEU A 399 -16.13 -4.77 -6.16
N GLU A 400 -16.77 -5.82 -6.69
CA GLU A 400 -16.09 -6.87 -7.45
C GLU A 400 -15.41 -6.31 -8.71
N GLY A 401 -16.04 -5.34 -9.40
CA GLY A 401 -15.44 -4.64 -10.53
C GLY A 401 -14.16 -3.89 -10.14
N VAL A 402 -14.21 -3.09 -9.07
CA VAL A 402 -13.06 -2.34 -8.55
C VAL A 402 -11.95 -3.25 -8.02
N PHE A 403 -12.29 -4.33 -7.30
CA PHE A 403 -11.30 -5.26 -6.77
C PHE A 403 -10.60 -6.06 -7.88
N ALA A 404 -11.35 -6.56 -8.87
CA ALA A 404 -10.79 -7.23 -10.04
C ALA A 404 -9.90 -6.27 -10.85
N ALA A 405 -10.34 -5.03 -11.04
CA ALA A 405 -9.57 -3.98 -11.70
C ALA A 405 -8.28 -3.64 -10.94
N GLY A 406 -8.31 -3.58 -9.60
CA GLY A 406 -7.12 -3.37 -8.77
C GLY A 406 -6.07 -4.47 -8.98
N ALA A 407 -6.49 -5.73 -8.99
CA ALA A 407 -5.60 -6.85 -9.24
C ALA A 407 -5.05 -6.89 -10.68
N SER A 408 -5.89 -6.68 -11.72
CA SER A 408 -5.40 -6.65 -13.10
C SER A 408 -4.49 -5.45 -13.36
N THR A 409 -4.79 -4.29 -12.78
CA THR A 409 -3.98 -3.07 -12.93
C THR A 409 -2.64 -3.20 -12.22
N LEU A 410 -2.57 -3.84 -11.04
CA LEU A 410 -1.29 -4.13 -10.41
C LEU A 410 -0.44 -5.11 -11.22
N ALA A 411 -1.05 -6.17 -11.79
CA ALA A 411 -0.33 -7.10 -12.67
C ALA A 411 0.28 -6.37 -13.88
N ARG A 412 -0.47 -5.45 -14.50
CA ARG A 412 -0.01 -4.59 -15.59
C ARG A 412 1.12 -3.65 -15.17
N ALA A 413 1.01 -3.02 -13.99
CA ALA A 413 2.03 -2.14 -13.45
C ALA A 413 3.36 -2.89 -13.19
N VAL A 414 3.32 -4.17 -12.77
CA VAL A 414 4.53 -5.01 -12.70
C VAL A 414 5.16 -5.20 -14.09
N GLY A 415 4.33 -5.42 -15.12
CA GLY A 415 4.79 -5.49 -16.51
C GLY A 415 5.52 -4.22 -16.97
N HIS A 416 4.93 -3.05 -16.74
CA HIS A 416 5.59 -1.78 -17.06
C HIS A 416 6.89 -1.57 -16.29
N ALA A 417 6.96 -1.93 -15.00
CA ALA A 417 8.19 -1.82 -14.22
C ALA A 417 9.36 -2.59 -14.85
N VAL A 418 9.10 -3.80 -15.34
CA VAL A 418 10.10 -4.69 -15.94
C VAL A 418 10.48 -4.24 -17.36
N LEU A 419 9.53 -3.71 -18.13
CA LEU A 419 9.75 -3.22 -19.49
C LEU A 419 10.38 -1.82 -19.54
N ALA A 420 10.19 -0.99 -18.51
CA ALA A 420 10.78 0.35 -18.38
C ALA A 420 12.13 0.36 -17.65
N ALA A 421 12.51 -0.73 -16.99
CA ALA A 421 13.82 -0.85 -16.33
C ALA A 421 14.98 -0.78 -17.34
N GLU A 422 16.05 -0.08 -16.97
CA GLU A 422 17.30 -0.01 -17.74
C GLU A 422 18.42 -0.76 -17.01
N SER A 423 19.33 -1.41 -17.74
CA SER A 423 20.46 -2.14 -17.13
C SER A 423 21.35 -1.21 -16.30
N VAL A 424 21.89 -1.72 -15.19
CA VAL A 424 22.80 -0.99 -14.31
C VAL A 424 24.07 -1.79 -14.05
N GLU A 425 25.20 -1.09 -13.95
CA GLU A 425 26.46 -1.67 -13.49
C GLU A 425 26.54 -1.53 -11.97
N THR A 426 26.79 -2.64 -11.27
CA THR A 426 26.91 -2.68 -9.80
C THR A 426 28.28 -3.23 -9.39
N PRO A 427 28.72 -3.07 -8.13
CA PRO A 427 29.93 -3.72 -7.64
C PRO A 427 29.91 -5.26 -7.72
N GLU A 428 28.71 -5.86 -7.77
CA GLU A 428 28.49 -7.30 -7.92
C GLU A 428 28.46 -7.73 -9.40
N GLY A 429 28.54 -6.78 -10.33
CA GLY A 429 28.47 -6.99 -11.77
C GLY A 429 27.25 -6.31 -12.42
N ARG A 430 27.05 -6.59 -13.70
CA ARG A 430 25.93 -6.05 -14.49
C ARG A 430 24.60 -6.68 -14.08
N LEU A 431 23.63 -5.85 -13.75
CA LEU A 431 22.23 -6.27 -13.52
C LEU A 431 21.41 -5.89 -14.77
N PRO A 432 21.09 -6.85 -15.67
CA PRO A 432 20.47 -6.56 -16.96
C PRO A 432 18.98 -6.25 -16.83
N SER A 433 18.47 -5.30 -17.62
CA SER A 433 17.04 -5.15 -17.86
C SER A 433 16.46 -6.34 -18.63
N TYR A 434 15.13 -6.47 -18.64
CA TYR A 434 14.46 -7.44 -19.50
C TYR A 434 14.79 -7.23 -20.99
N ARG A 435 14.89 -5.98 -21.44
CA ARG A 435 15.18 -5.62 -22.84
C ARG A 435 16.58 -6.06 -23.27
N ASP A 436 17.54 -5.96 -22.37
CA ASP A 436 18.94 -6.35 -22.63
C ASP A 436 19.18 -7.85 -22.44
N ALA A 437 18.41 -8.51 -21.57
CA ALA A 437 18.46 -9.95 -21.38
C ALA A 437 17.77 -10.72 -22.53
N TYR A 438 16.69 -10.15 -23.09
CA TYR A 438 15.85 -10.78 -24.10
C TYR A 438 15.59 -9.87 -25.33
N PRO A 439 16.63 -9.38 -26.04
CA PRO A 439 16.45 -8.50 -27.19
C PRO A 439 15.61 -9.15 -28.31
N SER A 440 15.65 -10.49 -28.46
CA SER A 440 14.81 -11.18 -29.45
C SER A 440 13.30 -11.04 -29.22
N ALA A 441 12.87 -10.72 -27.99
CA ALA A 441 11.46 -10.52 -27.64
C ALA A 441 10.82 -9.32 -28.36
N PHE A 442 11.61 -8.29 -28.69
CA PHE A 442 11.07 -6.98 -29.14
C PHE A 442 10.92 -6.83 -30.65
N SER A 443 11.62 -7.66 -31.44
CA SER A 443 11.75 -7.53 -32.90
C SER A 443 12.47 -6.25 -33.35
N ASN A 444 13.64 -6.43 -33.98
CA ASN A 444 14.03 -5.55 -35.08
C ASN A 444 13.55 -6.24 -36.35
N ASP A 445 12.70 -5.56 -37.13
CA ASP A 445 12.59 -5.81 -38.57
C ASP A 445 13.71 -5.03 -39.29
#